data_AF-A0A3M6JWB3-F1
#
_entry.id   AF-A0A3M6JWB3-F1
#
_cell.length_a   1.000
_cell.length_b   1.000
_cell.length_c   1.000
_cell.angle_alpha   90.00
_cell.angle_beta   90.00
_cell.angle_gamma   90.00
#
_symmetry.space_group_name_H-M   'P 1'
#
loop_
_entity.id
_entity.type
_entity.pdbx_description
1 polymer ?
#
loop_
_entity_poly.entity_id
_entity_poly.type
_entity_poly.pdbx_seq_one_letter_code
_entity_poly.pdbx_strand_id
1 'polypeptide(L)'
;MPLDKIKDVEEYAETHKSSVLHIKNNPVACILEKNSKNILKFQSIENSFEIKASLRGFLNKHEEIGLIIGCKFKIQVNEQLLEYTVYPSTDFIDSVIFNEMIFIIDNEMNQIFSCKILTDQFVKTKSEFDKFKKISND
;
A
#
# COMPACT_ATOMS: atom_id res chain seq x y z
N MET A 1 -23.10 4.35 3.04
CA MET A 1 -22.43 4.36 4.36
C MET A 1 -21.82 5.74 4.57
N PRO A 2 -21.91 6.33 5.77
CA PRO A 2 -21.24 7.59 6.05
C PRO A 2 -19.73 7.39 5.86
N LEU A 3 -19.08 8.28 5.10
CA LEU A 3 -17.62 8.29 5.01
C LEU A 3 -17.06 8.56 6.41
N ASP A 4 -16.06 7.79 6.81
CA ASP A 4 -15.37 8.04 8.06
C ASP A 4 -14.76 9.45 7.99
N LYS A 5 -15.26 10.34 8.85
CA LYS A 5 -14.67 11.67 9.01
C LYS A 5 -13.32 11.48 9.68
N ILE A 6 -12.23 11.75 8.95
CA ILE A 6 -10.90 11.83 9.55
C ILE A 6 -10.95 12.88 10.66
N LYS A 7 -10.62 12.50 11.90
CA LYS A 7 -10.44 13.44 13.01
C LYS A 7 -9.00 13.97 13.08
N ASP A 8 -8.04 13.18 12.60
CA ASP A 8 -6.62 13.47 12.62
C ASP A 8 -5.99 13.21 11.24
N VAL A 9 -5.64 14.28 10.55
CA VAL A 9 -5.09 14.23 9.18
C VAL A 9 -3.68 13.63 9.16
N GLU A 10 -2.94 13.75 10.27
CA GLU A 10 -1.57 13.24 10.37
C GLU A 10 -1.52 11.71 10.26
N GLU A 11 -2.56 11.01 10.73
CA GLU A 11 -2.65 9.55 10.66
C GLU A 11 -2.72 9.01 9.21
N TYR A 12 -3.06 9.89 8.27
CA TYR A 12 -3.20 9.60 6.85
C TYR A 12 -2.13 10.31 6.00
N ALA A 13 -1.20 11.02 6.62
CA ALA A 13 -0.09 11.62 5.89
C ALA A 13 0.69 10.54 5.12
N GLU A 14 1.01 10.84 3.87
CA GLU A 14 1.81 9.93 3.04
C GLU A 14 3.19 9.75 3.66
N THR A 15 3.57 8.50 3.94
CA THR A 15 4.91 8.20 4.49
C THR A 15 5.83 7.61 3.43
N HIS A 16 5.29 6.91 2.43
CA HIS A 16 6.07 6.25 1.39
C HIS A 16 5.47 6.48 0.00
N LYS A 17 6.34 6.46 -1.02
CA LYS A 17 5.92 6.51 -2.42
C LYS A 17 5.65 5.10 -2.93
N SER A 18 4.67 4.99 -3.82
CA SER A 18 4.37 3.75 -4.55
C SER A 18 4.69 3.92 -6.03
N SER A 19 5.00 2.81 -6.70
CA SER A 19 5.30 2.74 -8.13
C SER A 19 4.89 1.39 -8.70
N VAL A 20 4.87 1.26 -10.02
CA VAL A 20 4.71 -0.01 -10.72
C VAL A 20 5.96 -0.27 -11.53
N LEU A 21 6.60 -1.42 -11.30
CA LEU A 21 7.71 -1.91 -12.11
C LEU A 21 7.22 -3.07 -12.99
N HIS A 22 7.96 -3.37 -14.06
CA HIS A 22 7.65 -4.48 -14.95
C HIS A 22 8.74 -5.54 -14.84
N ILE A 23 8.41 -6.69 -14.25
CA ILE A 23 9.31 -7.84 -14.15
C ILE A 23 8.87 -8.86 -15.18
N LYS A 24 9.69 -9.08 -16.22
CA LYS A 24 9.38 -9.98 -17.34
C LYS A 24 8.00 -9.71 -17.97
N ASN A 25 7.70 -8.43 -18.22
CA ASN A 25 6.41 -7.91 -18.72
C ASN A 25 5.22 -8.07 -17.78
N ASN A 26 5.42 -8.52 -16.53
CA ASN A 26 4.36 -8.52 -15.52
C ASN A 26 4.47 -7.25 -14.68
N PRO A 27 3.43 -6.40 -14.62
CA PRO A 27 3.41 -5.25 -13.74
C PRO A 27 3.35 -5.73 -12.29
N VAL A 28 4.20 -5.16 -11.44
CA VAL A 28 4.27 -5.47 -10.01
C VAL A 28 4.18 -4.20 -9.18
N ALA A 29 3.45 -4.31 -8.07
CA ALA A 29 3.25 -3.21 -7.14
C ALA A 29 4.49 -3.02 -6.25
N CYS A 30 5.07 -1.82 -6.27
CA CYS A 30 6.29 -1.49 -5.54
C CYS A 30 6.07 -0.34 -4.55
N ILE A 31 6.65 -0.45 -3.36
CA ILE A 31 6.74 0.63 -2.38
C ILE A 31 8.21 0.97 -2.16
N LEU A 32 8.52 2.26 -2.22
CA LEU A 32 9.89 2.77 -2.09
C LEU A 32 10.26 2.94 -0.61
N GLU A 33 11.27 2.20 -0.15
CA GLU A 33 11.86 2.34 1.18
C GLU A 33 13.16 3.14 1.09
N LYS A 34 13.22 4.26 1.83
CA LYS A 34 14.37 5.18 1.84
C LYS A 34 15.18 5.08 3.12
N ASN A 35 14.61 4.51 4.18
CA ASN A 35 15.25 4.40 5.46
C ASN A 35 16.27 3.26 5.42
N SER A 36 17.56 3.62 5.44
CA SER A 36 18.65 2.65 5.41
C SER A 36 18.57 1.58 6.49
N LYS A 37 18.05 1.89 7.69
CA LYS A 37 17.86 0.89 8.75
C LYS A 37 16.79 -0.13 8.35
N ASN A 38 15.68 0.30 7.74
CA ASN A 38 14.64 -0.61 7.27
C ASN A 38 15.12 -1.46 6.08
N ILE A 39 15.87 -0.86 5.15
CA ILE A 39 16.50 -1.59 4.04
C ILE A 39 17.36 -2.74 4.58
N LEU A 40 18.27 -2.43 5.52
CA LEU A 40 19.12 -3.43 6.15
C LEU A 40 18.31 -4.52 6.87
N LYS A 41 17.24 -4.14 7.57
CA LYS A 41 16.33 -5.10 8.22
C LYS A 41 15.71 -6.06 7.21
N PHE A 42 15.19 -5.55 6.10
CA PHE A 42 14.59 -6.37 5.05
C PHE A 42 15.61 -7.30 4.39
N GLN A 43 16.84 -6.83 4.15
CA GLN A 43 17.92 -7.65 3.61
C GLN A 43 18.40 -8.74 4.57
N SER A 44 18.24 -8.54 5.88
CA SER A 44 18.54 -9.54 6.91
C SER A 44 17.42 -10.56 7.16
N ILE A 45 16.30 -10.50 6.42
CA ILE A 45 15.20 -11.45 6.60
C ILE A 45 15.65 -12.84 6.12
N GLU A 46 15.54 -13.82 7.01
CA GLU A 46 15.82 -15.22 6.73
C GLU A 46 14.53 -16.04 6.65
N ASN A 47 14.62 -17.25 6.06
CA ASN A 47 13.47 -18.16 5.91
C ASN A 47 12.82 -18.58 7.25
N SER A 48 13.54 -18.42 8.36
CA SER A 48 13.05 -18.72 9.71
C SER A 48 12.10 -17.64 10.26
N PHE A 49 12.02 -16.47 9.62
CA PHE A 49 11.25 -15.34 10.14
C PHE A 49 9.76 -15.51 9.83
N GLU A 50 8.92 -15.20 10.82
CA GLU A 50 7.48 -15.14 10.61
C GLU A 50 7.13 -13.78 10.00
N ILE A 51 6.62 -13.81 8.76
CA ILE A 51 6.25 -12.60 8.02
C ILE A 51 4.74 -12.59 7.81
N LYS A 52 4.09 -11.53 8.29
CA LYS A 52 2.69 -11.25 8.01
C LYS A 52 2.58 -9.89 7.36
N ALA A 53 1.85 -9.81 6.27
CA ALA A 53 1.66 -8.56 5.57
C ALA A 53 0.18 -8.36 5.20
N SER A 54 -0.28 -7.12 5.33
CA SER A 54 -1.66 -6.75 5.04
C SER A 54 -1.72 -5.38 4.40
N LEU A 55 -2.61 -5.23 3.42
CA LEU A 55 -2.90 -3.95 2.79
C LEU A 55 -4.34 -3.58 3.08
N ARG A 56 -4.54 -2.48 3.80
CA ARG A 56 -5.87 -1.98 4.12
C ARG A 56 -6.10 -0.66 3.41
N GLY A 57 -7.08 -0.64 2.50
CA GLY A 57 -7.52 0.59 1.87
C GLY A 57 -8.32 1.45 2.84
N PHE A 58 -8.23 2.76 2.66
CA PHE A 58 -9.09 3.73 3.32
C PHE A 58 -9.64 4.71 2.30
N LEU A 59 -10.85 5.21 2.59
CA LEU A 59 -11.54 6.19 1.78
C LEU A 59 -11.94 7.36 2.66
N ASN A 60 -11.34 8.51 2.41
CA ASN A 60 -11.54 9.69 3.23
C ASN A 60 -12.09 10.85 2.40
N LYS A 61 -12.73 11.80 3.09
CA LYS A 61 -13.16 13.08 2.51
C LYS A 61 -12.48 14.23 3.24
N HIS A 62 -11.83 15.10 2.49
CA HIS A 62 -11.30 16.37 2.97
C HIS A 62 -12.07 17.52 2.32
N GLU A 63 -12.27 18.62 3.04
CA GLU A 63 -13.09 19.75 2.56
C GLU A 63 -12.47 20.44 1.33
N GLU A 64 -11.14 20.53 1.27
CA GLU A 64 -10.43 21.23 0.18
C GLU A 64 -10.01 20.33 -0.99
N ILE A 65 -9.63 19.07 -0.74
CA ILE A 65 -9.04 18.16 -1.76
C ILE A 65 -9.99 17.04 -2.17
N GLY A 66 -11.21 16.99 -1.62
CA GLY A 66 -12.25 16.06 -2.02
C GLY A 66 -12.08 14.64 -1.48
N LEU A 67 -12.51 13.65 -2.29
CA LEU A 67 -12.44 12.22 -1.98
C LEU A 67 -11.02 11.70 -2.24
N ILE A 68 -10.42 11.07 -1.23
CA ILE A 68 -9.07 10.52 -1.30
C ILE A 68 -9.12 9.03 -0.98
N ILE A 69 -8.50 8.23 -1.85
CA ILE A 69 -8.23 6.81 -1.58
C ILE A 69 -6.74 6.64 -1.33
N GLY A 70 -6.42 5.98 -0.22
CA GLY A 70 -5.06 5.54 0.07
C GLY A 70 -5.09 4.15 0.68
N CYS A 71 -3.92 3.63 1.03
CA CYS A 71 -3.83 2.40 1.79
C CYS A 71 -2.72 2.43 2.82
N LYS A 72 -2.98 1.74 3.93
CA LYS A 72 -2.00 1.40 4.94
C LYS A 72 -1.49 0.01 4.66
N PHE A 73 -0.21 -0.08 4.31
CA PHE A 73 0.50 -1.33 4.18
C PHE A 73 1.21 -1.64 5.49
N LYS A 74 0.89 -2.78 6.10
CA LYS A 74 1.54 -3.22 7.34
C LYS A 74 2.33 -4.48 7.06
N ILE A 75 3.59 -4.48 7.46
CA ILE A 75 4.45 -5.66 7.45
C ILE A 75 4.89 -5.92 8.88
N GLN A 76 4.57 -7.11 9.38
CA GLN A 76 5.09 -7.63 10.62
C GLN A 76 6.17 -8.66 10.30
N VAL A 77 7.35 -8.45 10.88
CA VAL A 77 8.49 -9.36 10.81
C VAL A 77 8.84 -9.75 12.25
N ASN A 78 8.51 -10.99 12.64
CA ASN A 78 8.52 -11.44 14.03
C ASN A 78 7.69 -10.47 14.93
N GLU A 79 8.33 -9.80 15.88
CA GLU A 79 7.67 -8.83 16.79
C GLU A 79 7.73 -7.38 16.27
N GLN A 80 8.43 -7.11 15.17
CA GLN A 80 8.56 -5.76 14.63
C GLN A 80 7.48 -5.46 13.61
N LEU A 81 6.73 -4.38 13.83
CA LEU A 81 5.71 -3.88 12.92
C LEU A 81 6.22 -2.64 12.17
N LEU A 82 6.10 -2.67 10.85
CA LEU A 82 6.31 -1.54 9.95
C LEU A 82 4.96 -1.17 9.33
N GLU A 83 4.65 0.13 9.28
CA GLU A 83 3.41 0.65 8.71
C GLU A 83 3.72 1.78 7.72
N TYR A 84 3.23 1.63 6.49
CA TYR A 84 3.41 2.58 5.40
C TYR A 84 2.06 3.10 4.94
N THR A 85 1.94 4.42 4.84
CA THR A 85 0.78 5.09 4.25
C THR A 85 1.16 5.52 2.85
N VAL A 86 0.45 4.99 1.86
CA VAL A 86 0.68 5.29 0.44
C VAL A 86 -0.62 5.72 -0.23
N TYR A 87 -0.49 6.61 -1.21
CA TYR A 87 -1.57 7.02 -2.11
C TYR A 87 -1.30 6.42 -3.50
N PRO A 88 -1.82 5.20 -3.78
CA PRO A 88 -1.44 4.45 -4.96
C PRO A 88 -2.11 4.95 -6.24
N SER A 89 -1.42 4.76 -7.37
CA SER A 89 -2.03 4.89 -8.70
C SER A 89 -3.03 3.75 -8.97
N THR A 90 -3.85 3.90 -10.02
CA THR A 90 -4.77 2.82 -10.43
C THR A 90 -3.99 1.57 -10.86
N ASP A 91 -2.91 1.74 -11.63
CA ASP A 91 -2.05 0.63 -12.06
C ASP A 91 -1.42 -0.12 -10.87
N PHE A 92 -1.07 0.58 -9.79
CA PHE A 92 -0.59 -0.05 -8.57
C PHE A 92 -1.68 -0.91 -7.93
N ILE A 93 -2.90 -0.35 -7.80
CA ILE A 93 -4.04 -1.07 -7.22
C ILE A 93 -4.30 -2.35 -8.02
N ASP A 94 -4.35 -2.24 -9.35
CA ASP A 94 -4.62 -3.38 -10.23
C ASP A 94 -3.50 -4.42 -10.15
N SER A 95 -2.23 -3.98 -10.09
CA SER A 95 -1.08 -4.85 -9.92
C SER A 95 -1.10 -5.60 -8.57
N VAL A 96 -1.53 -4.95 -7.49
CA VAL A 96 -1.72 -5.59 -6.18
C VAL A 96 -2.82 -6.66 -6.26
N ILE A 97 -3.97 -6.32 -6.83
CA ILE A 97 -5.12 -7.23 -6.90
C ILE A 97 -4.79 -8.45 -7.74
N PHE A 98 -4.06 -8.27 -8.84
CA PHE A 98 -3.71 -9.36 -9.75
C PHE A 98 -2.63 -10.29 -9.19
N ASN A 99 -1.59 -9.74 -8.57
CA ASN A 99 -0.43 -10.53 -8.13
C ASN A 99 -0.46 -10.92 -6.64
N GLU A 100 -1.30 -10.26 -5.84
CA GLU A 100 -1.38 -10.42 -4.37
C GLU A 100 -0.01 -10.27 -3.67
N MET A 101 0.89 -9.49 -4.27
CA MET A 101 2.28 -9.33 -3.84
C MET A 101 2.68 -7.87 -3.89
N ILE A 102 3.44 -7.44 -2.89
CA ILE A 102 4.08 -6.12 -2.86
C ILE A 102 5.59 -6.31 -2.80
N PHE A 103 6.29 -5.50 -3.58
CA PHE A 103 7.73 -5.41 -3.63
C PHE A 103 8.19 -4.16 -2.88
N ILE A 104 9.18 -4.31 -2.01
CA ILE A 104 9.89 -3.20 -1.40
C ILE A 104 11.15 -2.95 -2.22
N ILE A 105 11.33 -1.72 -2.67
CA ILE A 105 12.45 -1.29 -3.52
C ILE A 105 13.24 -0.15 -2.88
N ASP A 106 14.52 -0.03 -3.22
CA ASP A 106 15.35 1.11 -2.85
C ASP A 106 15.24 2.26 -3.87
N ASN A 107 15.97 3.36 -3.63
CA ASN A 107 16.02 4.51 -4.53
C ASN A 107 16.65 4.20 -5.90
N GLU A 108 17.37 3.10 -6.02
CA GLU A 108 17.98 2.62 -7.27
C GLU A 108 17.06 1.63 -8.01
N MET A 109 15.83 1.44 -7.52
CA MET A 109 14.82 0.51 -8.03
C MET A 109 15.23 -0.97 -7.89
N ASN A 110 16.22 -1.28 -7.05
CA ASN A 110 16.56 -2.65 -6.73
C ASN A 110 15.50 -3.24 -5.80
N GLN A 111 15.10 -4.48 -6.06
CA GLN A 111 14.23 -5.22 -5.14
C GLN A 111 15.02 -5.55 -3.87
N ILE A 112 14.53 -5.05 -2.74
CA ILE A 112 15.07 -5.36 -1.41
C ILE A 112 14.35 -6.57 -0.82
N PHE A 113 13.02 -6.59 -0.94
CA PHE A 113 12.16 -7.58 -0.33
C PHE A 113 10.83 -7.69 -1.08
N SER A 114 10.13 -8.81 -0.93
CA SER A 114 8.78 -8.98 -1.47
C SER A 114 7.97 -9.90 -0.58
N CYS A 115 6.70 -9.61 -0.39
CA CYS A 115 5.80 -10.46 0.38
C CYS A 115 4.42 -10.58 -0.25
N LYS A 116 3.80 -11.74 -0.02
CA LYS A 116 2.38 -11.93 -0.31
C LYS A 116 1.54 -11.18 0.71
N ILE A 117 0.40 -10.67 0.25
CA ILE A 117 -0.51 -9.88 1.08
C ILE A 117 -1.93 -10.42 0.99
N LEU A 118 -2.68 -10.32 2.08
CA LEU A 118 -4.12 -10.54 2.06
C LEU A 118 -4.80 -9.32 1.45
N THR A 119 -5.41 -9.48 0.28
CA THR A 119 -6.02 -8.40 -0.52
C THR A 119 -7.53 -8.24 -0.32
N ASP A 120 -8.21 -9.18 0.35
CA ASP A 120 -9.67 -9.18 0.52
C ASP A 120 -10.25 -7.84 1.00
N GLN A 121 -9.61 -7.23 2.00
CA GLN A 121 -10.05 -5.93 2.52
C GLN A 121 -9.77 -4.79 1.53
N PHE A 122 -8.65 -4.87 0.81
CA PHE A 122 -8.26 -3.86 -0.18
C PHE A 122 -9.17 -3.87 -1.41
N VAL A 123 -9.52 -5.06 -1.93
CA VAL A 123 -10.47 -5.24 -3.04
C VAL A 123 -11.83 -4.63 -2.68
N LYS A 124 -12.29 -4.83 -1.44
CA LYS A 124 -13.54 -4.21 -0.94
C LYS A 124 -13.46 -2.69 -0.95
N THR A 125 -12.37 -2.10 -0.43
CA THR A 125 -12.18 -0.63 -0.44
C THR A 125 -12.20 -0.07 -1.87
N LYS A 126 -11.51 -0.74 -2.82
CA LYS A 126 -11.50 -0.32 -4.22
C LYS A 126 -12.90 -0.34 -4.83
N SER A 127 -13.67 -1.40 -4.59
CA SER A 127 -15.07 -1.50 -5.05
C SER A 127 -15.95 -0.38 -4.49
N GLU A 128 -15.78 -0.02 -3.22
CA GLU A 128 -16.51 1.08 -2.59
C GLU A 128 -16.13 2.44 -3.19
N PHE A 129 -14.84 2.70 -3.39
CA PHE A 129 -14.37 3.91 -4.05
C PHE A 129 -14.93 4.09 -5.44
N ASP A 130 -14.97 3.02 -6.25
CA ASP A 130 -15.53 3.08 -7.60
C ASP A 130 -17.04 3.38 -7.58
N LYS A 131 -17.78 2.89 -6.57
CA LYS A 131 -19.19 3.26 -6.36
C LYS A 131 -19.32 4.74 -6.01
N PHE A 132 -18.51 5.27 -5.09
CA PHE A 132 -18.54 6.68 -4.70
C PHE A 132 -18.16 7.63 -5.84
N LYS A 133 -17.20 7.25 -6.69
CA LYS A 133 -16.84 8.02 -7.89
C LYS A 133 -17.99 8.13 -8.87
N LYS A 134 -18.74 7.04 -9.09
CA LYS A 134 -19.92 7.06 -9.96
C LYS A 134 -21.00 8.01 -9.43
N ILE A 135 -21.27 7.95 -8.13
CA ILE A 135 -22.28 8.81 -7.48
C ILE A 135 -21.86 10.28 -7.46
N SER A 136 -20.56 10.59 -7.37
CA SER A 136 -20.06 11.98 -7.34
C SER A 136 -19.93 12.64 -8.71
N ASN A 137 -20.07 11.86 -9.80
CA ASN A 137 -20.02 12.34 -11.18
C ASN A 137 -21.42 12.49 -11.82
N ASP A 138 -22.48 12.25 -11.05
CA ASP A 138 -23.88 12.57 -11.37
C ASP A 138 -24.31 13.85 -10.63
#